data_AF-A0A968NB98-F1
#
_entry.id   AF-A0A968NB98-F1
#
_cell.length_a   1.000
_cell.length_b   1.000
_cell.length_c   1.000
_cell.angle_alpha   90.00
_cell.angle_beta   90.00
_cell.angle_gamma   90.00
#
_symmetry.space_group_name_H-M   'P 1'
#
loop_
_entity.id
_entity.type
_entity.pdbx_description
1 polymer ?
#
loop_
_entity_poly.entity_id
_entity_poly.type
_entity_poly.pdbx_seq_one_letter_code
_entity_poly.pdbx_strand_id
1 'polypeptide(L)'
;MDNRLIYETEDLEAFAHELEQLRQQHLPQRISTDSENIERGLAQLVLTLIELLRQLLERQALRRVEYGSLSDAEIEQLGETFLKLKQRMDELKQTFDLTDEDLNINLGPLGNLL
;
A
#
# COMPACT_ATOMS: atom_id res chain seq x y z
N MET A 1 51.42 28.57 13.46
CA MET A 1 51.51 27.56 12.39
C MET A 1 51.84 26.26 13.10
N ASP A 2 50.98 25.26 13.26
CA ASP A 2 49.72 25.00 12.59
C ASP A 2 48.79 24.25 13.55
N ASN A 3 47.59 24.80 13.67
CA ASN A 3 46.42 24.12 14.20
C ASN A 3 45.62 23.67 12.99
N ARG A 4 45.76 22.40 12.57
CA ARG A 4 44.85 21.66 11.69
C ARG A 4 45.47 20.30 11.32
N LEU A 5 44.65 19.25 11.30
CA LEU A 5 44.86 17.92 10.70
C LEU A 5 45.32 16.77 11.63
N ILE A 6 44.65 16.54 12.77
CA ILE A 6 44.56 15.18 13.36
C ILE A 6 43.12 14.83 13.79
N TYR A 7 42.11 15.39 13.11
CA TYR A 7 40.69 15.06 13.31
C TYR A 7 40.10 14.47 12.02
N GLU A 8 40.61 13.36 11.49
CA GLU A 8 40.06 12.86 10.20
C GLU A 8 39.91 11.33 10.03
N THR A 9 40.12 10.50 11.06
CA THR A 9 39.95 9.03 10.85
C THR A 9 39.04 8.35 11.87
N GLU A 10 39.25 8.54 13.17
CA GLU A 10 38.40 7.89 14.19
C GLU A 10 36.97 8.46 14.22
N ASP A 11 36.83 9.77 13.99
CA ASP A 11 35.54 10.46 13.91
C ASP A 11 34.79 10.07 12.62
N LEU A 12 35.52 9.75 11.56
CA LEU A 12 34.95 9.34 10.28
C LEU A 12 34.39 7.91 10.35
N GLU A 13 35.05 7.01 11.08
CA GLU A 13 34.56 5.65 11.33
C GLU A 13 33.35 5.64 12.27
N ALA A 14 33.38 6.45 13.33
CA ALA A 14 32.24 6.62 14.23
C ALA A 14 31.02 7.22 13.49
N PHE A 15 31.25 8.25 12.68
CA PHE A 15 30.24 8.86 11.82
C PHE A 15 29.75 7.90 10.74
N ALA A 16 30.63 7.09 10.15
CA ALA A 16 30.24 6.06 9.19
C ALA A 16 29.31 5.02 9.83
N HIS A 17 29.60 4.56 11.05
CA HIS A 17 28.74 3.66 11.80
C HIS A 17 27.40 4.28 12.19
N GLU A 18 27.40 5.56 12.58
CA GLU A 18 26.17 6.30 12.90
C GLU A 18 25.29 6.48 11.65
N LEU A 19 25.90 6.78 10.50
CA LEU A 19 25.21 6.82 9.21
C LEU A 19 24.68 5.43 8.79
N GLU A 20 25.41 4.36 9.07
CA GLU A 20 24.99 2.98 8.77
C GLU A 20 23.79 2.55 9.64
N GLN A 21 23.80 2.93 10.92
CA GLN A 21 22.69 2.69 11.85
C GLN A 21 21.44 3.50 11.47
N LEU A 22 21.60 4.78 11.08
CA LEU A 22 20.49 5.59 10.58
C LEU A 22 19.92 5.07 9.27
N ARG A 23 20.76 4.50 8.39
CA ARG A 23 20.32 3.85 7.16
C ARG A 23 19.50 2.58 7.43
N GLN A 24 19.80 1.86 8.50
CA GLN A 24 19.01 0.70 8.95
C GLN A 24 17.70 1.09 9.63
N GLN A 25 17.63 2.27 10.25
CA GLN A 25 16.44 2.73 11.00
C GLN A 25 15.44 3.54 10.15
N HIS A 26 15.86 4.20 9.07
CA HIS A 26 15.02 5.20 8.39
C HIS A 26 15.00 5.21 6.86
N LEU A 27 15.70 4.29 6.18
CA LEU A 27 15.43 4.08 4.75
C LEU A 27 14.47 2.90 4.62
N PRO A 28 13.28 3.04 4.02
CA PRO A 28 12.56 1.87 3.54
C PRO A 28 13.55 1.14 2.65
N GLN A 29 13.91 -0.09 3.06
CA GLN A 29 14.76 -0.97 2.28
C GLN A 29 14.24 -0.88 0.85
N ARG A 30 15.12 -0.42 -0.03
CA ARG A 30 14.90 -0.34 -1.47
C ARG A 30 13.97 -1.48 -1.86
N ILE A 31 12.82 -1.15 -2.44
CA ILE A 31 11.87 -2.10 -3.03
C ILE A 31 12.71 -3.22 -3.65
N SER A 32 12.73 -4.39 -3.01
CA SER A 32 13.65 -5.47 -3.37
C SER A 32 13.34 -5.83 -4.82
N THR A 33 14.25 -5.51 -5.73
CA THR A 33 14.03 -5.59 -7.17
C THR A 33 14.23 -7.01 -7.69
N ASP A 34 13.71 -8.00 -6.99
CA ASP A 34 13.49 -9.32 -7.59
C ASP A 34 12.20 -9.20 -8.40
N SER A 35 12.21 -9.65 -9.65
CA SER A 35 11.07 -9.50 -10.57
C SER A 35 9.77 -10.01 -9.97
N GLU A 36 9.82 -11.16 -9.27
CA GLU A 36 8.67 -11.77 -8.58
C GLU A 36 8.16 -10.90 -7.42
N ASN A 37 9.04 -10.25 -6.67
CA ASN A 37 8.67 -9.35 -5.57
C ASN A 37 8.04 -8.04 -6.07
N ILE A 38 8.47 -7.53 -7.23
CA ILE A 38 7.88 -6.34 -7.85
C ILE A 38 6.47 -6.63 -8.36
N GLU A 39 6.27 -7.76 -9.04
CA GLU A 39 4.95 -8.15 -9.56
C GLU A 39 3.93 -8.29 -8.44
N ARG A 40 4.29 -9.00 -7.35
CA ARG A 40 3.43 -9.12 -6.16
C ARG A 40 3.16 -7.77 -5.50
N GLY A 41 4.18 -6.93 -5.33
CA GLY A 41 4.02 -5.60 -4.72
C GLY A 41 3.16 -4.65 -5.54
N LEU A 42 3.28 -4.67 -6.87
CA LEU A 42 2.42 -3.90 -7.75
C LEU A 42 0.98 -4.42 -7.72
N ALA A 43 0.79 -5.73 -7.72
CA ALA A 43 -0.53 -6.35 -7.57
C ALA A 43 -1.20 -5.93 -6.25
N GLN A 44 -0.46 -5.98 -5.15
CA GLN A 44 -0.92 -5.50 -3.84
C GLN A 44 -1.40 -4.05 -3.92
N LEU A 45 -0.58 -3.14 -4.46
CA LEU A 45 -0.93 -1.71 -4.59
C LEU A 45 -2.20 -1.50 -5.42
N VAL A 46 -2.31 -2.16 -6.58
CA VAL A 46 -3.46 -2.01 -7.46
C VAL A 46 -4.73 -2.60 -6.83
N LEU A 47 -4.64 -3.78 -6.21
CA LEU A 47 -5.76 -4.42 -5.52
C LEU A 47 -6.23 -3.58 -4.34
N THR A 48 -5.31 -3.01 -3.56
CA THR A 48 -5.62 -2.06 -2.49
C THR A 48 -6.36 -0.83 -3.02
N LEU A 49 -5.92 -0.26 -4.14
CA LEU A 49 -6.59 0.89 -4.75
C LEU A 49 -8.01 0.53 -5.23
N ILE A 50 -8.17 -0.63 -5.86
CA ILE A 50 -9.49 -1.11 -6.30
C ILE A 50 -10.41 -1.32 -5.10
N GLU A 51 -9.91 -1.88 -4.00
CA GLU A 51 -10.67 -2.10 -2.77
C GLU A 51 -11.13 -0.78 -2.14
N LEU A 52 -10.25 0.22 -2.08
CA LEU A 52 -10.62 1.57 -1.63
C LEU A 52 -11.73 2.18 -2.49
N LEU A 53 -11.60 2.08 -3.82
CA LEU A 53 -12.63 2.57 -4.74
C LEU A 53 -13.94 1.81 -4.56
N ARG A 54 -13.90 0.48 -4.37
CA ARG A 54 -15.08 -0.35 -4.08
C ARG A 54 -15.80 0.14 -2.83
N GLN A 55 -15.09 0.37 -1.73
CA GLN A 55 -15.67 0.86 -0.48
C GLN A 55 -16.31 2.25 -0.63
N LEU A 56 -15.66 3.15 -1.39
CA LEU A 56 -16.22 4.47 -1.68
C LEU A 56 -17.51 4.36 -2.50
N LEU A 57 -17.50 3.54 -3.56
CA LEU A 57 -18.66 3.30 -4.41
C LEU A 57 -19.79 2.66 -3.62
N GLU A 58 -19.51 1.69 -2.74
CA GLU A 58 -20.47 1.06 -1.85
C GLU A 58 -21.13 2.10 -0.93
N ARG A 59 -20.34 2.98 -0.32
CA ARG A 59 -20.88 4.07 0.52
C ARG A 59 -21.75 5.04 -0.29
N GLN A 60 -21.39 5.32 -1.55
CA GLN A 60 -22.21 6.16 -2.42
C GLN A 60 -23.49 5.46 -2.85
N ALA A 61 -23.42 4.17 -3.16
CA ALA A 61 -24.56 3.33 -3.49
C ALA A 61 -25.59 3.34 -2.37
N LEU A 62 -25.14 3.08 -1.14
CA LEU A 62 -26.00 3.06 0.04
C LEU A 62 -26.71 4.40 0.26
N ARG A 63 -25.97 5.52 0.15
CA ARG A 63 -26.60 6.86 0.18
C ARG A 63 -27.65 7.02 -0.92
N ARG A 64 -27.37 6.60 -2.15
CA ARG A 64 -28.32 6.75 -3.26
C ARG A 64 -29.60 5.93 -3.06
N VAL A 65 -29.49 4.76 -2.44
CA VAL A 65 -30.63 3.93 -2.03
C VAL A 65 -31.45 4.63 -0.95
N GLU A 66 -30.80 5.16 0.09
CA GLU A 66 -31.47 5.89 1.17
C GLU A 66 -32.24 7.12 0.68
N TYR A 67 -31.70 7.84 -0.30
CA TYR A 67 -32.36 9.01 -0.92
C TYR A 67 -33.36 8.63 -2.02
N GLY A 68 -33.60 7.34 -2.29
CA GLY A 68 -34.54 6.89 -3.33
C GLY A 68 -34.15 7.31 -4.75
N SER A 69 -32.85 7.55 -4.98
CA SER A 69 -32.32 8.01 -6.27
C SER A 69 -31.95 6.89 -7.25
N LEU A 70 -32.23 5.64 -6.87
CA LEU A 70 -32.07 4.44 -7.70
C LEU A 70 -33.38 3.65 -7.68
N SER A 71 -33.75 3.09 -8.82
CA SER A 71 -34.83 2.11 -8.95
C SER A 71 -34.40 0.74 -8.44
N ASP A 72 -35.37 -0.13 -8.10
CA ASP A 72 -35.09 -1.49 -7.62
C ASP A 72 -34.21 -2.30 -8.59
N ALA A 73 -34.43 -2.15 -9.90
CA ALA A 73 -33.63 -2.81 -10.93
C ALA A 73 -32.17 -2.30 -10.96
N GLU A 74 -31.96 -1.00 -10.75
CA GLU A 74 -30.61 -0.43 -10.65
C GLU A 74 -29.88 -0.88 -9.38
N ILE A 75 -30.61 -1.05 -8.27
CA ILE A 75 -30.06 -1.59 -7.02
C ILE A 75 -29.60 -3.03 -7.21
N GLU A 76 -30.43 -3.86 -7.83
CA GLU A 76 -30.08 -5.26 -8.13
C GLU A 76 -28.85 -5.35 -9.03
N GLN A 77 -28.84 -4.59 -10.13
CA GLN A 77 -27.71 -4.56 -11.06
C GLN A 77 -26.40 -4.09 -10.40
N LEU A 78 -26.49 -3.12 -9.49
CA LEU A 78 -25.34 -2.63 -8.73
C LEU A 78 -24.82 -3.69 -7.76
N GLY A 79 -25.71 -4.38 -7.06
CA GLY A 79 -25.38 -5.51 -6.19
C GLY A 79 -24.67 -6.64 -6.95
N GLU A 80 -25.20 -7.02 -8.11
CA GLU A 80 -24.54 -8.01 -8.98
C GLU A 80 -23.14 -7.57 -9.42
N THR A 81 -22.97 -6.28 -9.73
CA THR A 81 -21.69 -5.73 -10.15
C THR A 81 -20.66 -5.81 -9.02
N PHE A 82 -21.04 -5.46 -7.79
CA PHE A 82 -20.16 -5.59 -6.63
C PHE A 82 -19.82 -7.05 -6.34
N LEU A 83 -20.76 -7.98 -6.48
CA LEU A 83 -20.49 -9.40 -6.28
C LEU A 83 -19.48 -9.94 -7.31
N LYS A 84 -19.66 -9.58 -8.59
CA LYS A 84 -18.72 -9.95 -9.67
C LYS A 84 -17.33 -9.36 -9.41
N LEU A 85 -17.25 -8.10 -8.97
CA LEU A 85 -15.98 -7.47 -8.59
C LEU A 85 -15.31 -8.23 -7.44
N LYS A 86 -16.05 -8.56 -6.37
CA LYS A 86 -15.53 -9.33 -5.25
C LYS A 86 -14.94 -10.68 -5.69
N GLN A 87 -15.64 -11.41 -6.54
CA GLN A 87 -15.15 -12.70 -7.07
C GLN A 87 -13.84 -12.54 -7.84
N ARG A 88 -13.74 -11.53 -8.71
CA ARG A 88 -12.49 -11.22 -9.44
C ARG A 88 -11.35 -10.81 -8.51
N MET A 89 -11.66 -10.02 -7.48
CA MET A 89 -10.67 -9.66 -6.45
C MET A 89 -10.16 -10.90 -5.72
N ASP A 90 -11.02 -11.85 -5.38
CA ASP A 90 -10.63 -13.10 -4.71
C ASP A 90 -9.76 -13.97 -5.63
N GLU A 91 -10.08 -14.08 -6.92
CA GLU A 91 -9.25 -14.77 -7.93
C GLU A 91 -7.85 -14.13 -8.07
N LEU A 92 -7.79 -12.79 -8.14
CA LEU A 92 -6.52 -12.07 -8.28
C LEU A 92 -5.66 -12.18 -7.02
N LYS A 93 -6.26 -12.03 -5.83
CA LYS A 93 -5.56 -12.25 -4.55
C LYS A 93 -4.91 -13.63 -4.50
N GLN A 94 -5.65 -14.68 -4.89
CA GLN A 94 -5.11 -16.04 -4.95
C GLN A 94 -3.96 -16.17 -5.95
N THR A 95 -4.06 -15.52 -7.11
CA THR A 95 -3.03 -15.55 -8.17
C THR A 95 -1.70 -14.94 -7.70
N PHE A 96 -1.76 -13.89 -6.87
CA PHE A 96 -0.59 -13.16 -6.39
C PHE A 96 -0.16 -13.54 -4.96
N ASP A 97 -0.75 -14.58 -4.37
CA ASP A 97 -0.52 -15.02 -2.98
C ASP A 97 -0.66 -13.85 -1.98
N LEU A 98 -1.82 -13.19 -2.07
CA LEU A 98 -2.22 -12.06 -1.24
C LEU A 98 -3.44 -12.43 -0.42
N THR A 99 -3.48 -11.93 0.81
CA THR A 99 -4.60 -12.01 1.73
C THR A 99 -5.33 -10.66 1.80
N ASP A 100 -6.47 -10.61 2.49
CA ASP A 100 -7.14 -9.34 2.77
C ASP A 100 -6.28 -8.40 3.65
N GLU A 101 -5.47 -8.98 4.54
CA GLU A 101 -4.57 -8.22 5.41
C GLU A 101 -3.43 -7.55 4.63
N ASP A 102 -2.94 -8.21 3.57
CA ASP A 102 -1.94 -7.63 2.67
C ASP A 102 -2.46 -6.36 1.97
N LEU A 103 -3.77 -6.21 1.78
CA LEU A 103 -4.29 -4.99 1.16
C LEU A 103 -4.20 -3.77 2.07
N ASN A 104 -3.94 -3.95 3.37
CA ASN A 104 -3.78 -2.86 4.30
C ASN A 104 -2.35 -2.27 4.29
N ILE A 105 -2.08 -1.47 3.27
CA ILE A 105 -0.75 -0.87 3.08
C ILE A 105 -0.51 0.23 4.11
N ASN A 106 0.63 0.13 4.83
CA ASN A 106 1.14 1.19 5.69
C ASN A 106 1.92 2.22 4.86
N LEU A 107 1.44 3.46 4.86
CA LEU A 107 2.05 4.59 4.15
C LEU A 107 2.94 5.46 5.07
N GLY A 108 3.37 4.91 6.21
CA GLY A 108 4.19 5.61 7.20
C GLY A 108 3.42 6.78 7.84
N PRO A 109 3.87 8.04 7.65
CA PRO A 109 3.25 9.22 8.28
C PRO A 109 1.81 9.48 7.83
N LEU A 110 1.37 8.90 6.71
CA LEU A 110 -0.01 9.01 6.22
C LEU A 110 -0.94 7.95 6.85
N GLY A 111 -0.41 7.04 7.67
CA GLY A 111 -1.16 5.96 8.29
C GLY A 111 -1.37 4.77 7.34
N ASN A 112 -2.33 3.92 7.71
CA ASN A 112 -2.74 2.75 6.94
C ASN A 112 -3.85 3.11 5.96
N LEU A 113 -3.88 2.50 4.78
CA LEU A 113 -4.89 2.82 3.75
C LEU A 113 -6.27 2.21 4.04
N LEU A 114 -6.34 1.05 4.71
CA LEU A 114 -7.58 0.30 5.01
C LEU A 114 -7.78 0.05 6.51
#